data_AF-A0A971HED6-F1
#
_entry.id   AF-A0A971HED6-F1
#
_cell.length_a   1.000
_cell.length_b   1.000
_cell.length_c   1.000
_cell.angle_alpha   90.00
_cell.angle_beta   90.00
_cell.angle_gamma   90.00
#
_symmetry.space_group_name_H-M   'P 1'
#
loop_
_entity.id
_entity.type
_entity.pdbx_description
1 polymer ?
#
loop_
_entity_poly.entity_id
_entity_poly.type
_entity_poly.pdbx_seq_one_letter_code
_entity_poly.pdbx_strand_id
1 'polypeptide(L)'
;MLIFFPIKVYIWYNTSILGGVFVNNRFNETMKFQPPKDNISSVKEIILSVFNALEEKGYDPVNQIIGYILSGDPTYITSHNNARSIICRIERDELLEELLKTYLKINK
;
A
#
# COMPACT_ATOMS: atom_id res chain seq x y z
N MET A 1 -43.54 -1.86 21.00
CA MET A 1 -42.30 -1.06 21.00
C MET A 1 -41.14 -1.98 20.66
N LEU A 2 -40.86 -2.12 19.36
CA LEU A 2 -39.62 -2.70 18.83
C LEU A 2 -39.28 -1.89 17.58
N ILE A 3 -38.24 -1.08 17.67
CA ILE A 3 -37.64 -0.36 16.55
C ILE A 3 -36.53 -1.27 16.02
N PHE A 4 -36.80 -1.95 14.90
CA PHE A 4 -35.79 -2.57 14.05
C PHE A 4 -35.93 -1.93 12.68
N PHE A 5 -35.07 -0.98 12.33
CA PHE A 5 -35.01 -0.43 10.97
C PHE A 5 -33.56 -0.05 10.63
N PRO A 6 -32.97 -0.67 9.59
CA PRO A 6 -32.43 0.18 8.52
C PRO A 6 -32.58 -0.34 7.07
N ILE A 7 -33.18 -1.51 6.80
CA ILE A 7 -33.04 -2.15 5.48
C ILE A 7 -34.03 -1.59 4.42
N LYS A 8 -35.22 -1.12 4.82
CA LYS A 8 -36.29 -0.72 3.87
C LYS A 8 -36.02 0.60 3.12
N VAL A 9 -35.13 1.47 3.64
CA VAL A 9 -34.79 2.77 3.00
C VAL A 9 -33.86 2.58 1.80
N TYR A 10 -32.96 1.59 1.86
CA TYR A 10 -31.96 1.37 0.81
C TYR A 10 -32.56 0.80 -0.48
N ILE A 11 -33.65 0.03 -0.37
CA ILE A 11 -34.31 -0.61 -1.51
C ILE A 11 -35.13 0.41 -2.33
N TRP A 12 -35.69 1.44 -1.67
CA TRP A 12 -36.53 2.44 -2.35
C TRP A 12 -35.73 3.48 -3.14
N TYR A 13 -34.49 3.77 -2.75
CA TYR A 13 -33.62 4.71 -3.48
C TYR A 13 -33.14 4.14 -4.83
N ASN A 14 -33.09 2.81 -4.98
CA ASN A 14 -32.53 2.16 -6.16
C ASN A 14 -33.54 1.98 -7.32
N THR A 15 -34.85 2.12 -7.08
CA THR A 15 -35.89 1.75 -8.07
C THR A 15 -36.50 2.93 -8.84
N SER A 16 -36.24 4.20 -8.49
CA SER A 16 -37.15 5.30 -8.88
C SER A 16 -36.62 6.41 -9.82
N ILE A 17 -35.44 6.33 -10.46
CA ILE A 17 -35.00 7.45 -11.35
C ILE A 17 -34.26 7.06 -12.63
N LEU A 18 -34.53 5.85 -13.13
CA LEU A 18 -34.46 5.53 -14.56
C LEU A 18 -35.59 6.29 -15.28
N GLY A 19 -35.32 7.53 -15.73
CA GLY A 19 -36.34 8.36 -16.39
C GLY A 19 -35.85 9.68 -16.97
N GLY A 20 -34.91 9.62 -17.93
CA GLY A 20 -34.81 10.59 -19.05
C GLY A 20 -34.27 12.01 -18.80
N VAL A 21 -32.96 12.21 -18.97
CA VAL A 21 -32.35 13.42 -19.56
C VAL A 21 -31.10 12.99 -20.35
N PHE A 22 -31.04 13.35 -21.63
CA PHE A 22 -29.88 13.12 -22.49
C PHE A 22 -28.76 14.10 -22.12
N VAL A 23 -27.82 13.64 -21.29
CA VAL A 23 -26.46 14.19 -21.21
C VAL A 23 -25.53 13.05 -21.61
N ASN A 24 -24.81 13.24 -22.70
CA ASN A 24 -23.84 12.28 -23.21
C ASN A 24 -22.62 12.25 -22.26
N ASN A 25 -22.68 11.38 -21.25
CA ASN A 25 -21.67 11.29 -20.20
C ASN A 25 -20.86 9.99 -20.36
N ARG A 26 -19.83 10.02 -21.21
CA ARG A 26 -18.80 8.98 -21.27
C ARG A 26 -17.81 9.12 -20.09
N PHE A 27 -18.30 8.99 -18.86
CA PHE A 27 -17.48 9.14 -17.64
C PHE A 27 -17.85 8.11 -16.55
N ASN A 28 -17.95 6.83 -16.92
CA ASN A 28 -18.17 5.75 -15.95
C ASN A 28 -17.06 4.70 -15.99
N GLU A 29 -15.87 5.07 -16.46
CA GLU A 29 -14.68 4.29 -16.18
C GLU A 29 -14.15 4.78 -14.85
N THR A 30 -14.29 3.95 -13.81
CA THR A 30 -13.59 4.17 -12.55
C THR A 30 -12.10 4.19 -12.87
N MET A 31 -11.54 5.39 -13.03
CA MET A 31 -10.10 5.54 -13.15
C MET A 31 -9.51 5.05 -11.84
N LYS A 32 -8.88 3.87 -11.87
CA LYS A 32 -7.99 3.47 -10.77
C LYS A 32 -7.00 4.60 -10.62
N PHE A 33 -7.03 5.28 -9.48
CA PHE A 33 -5.96 6.20 -9.11
C PHE A 33 -4.70 5.36 -9.06
N GLN A 34 -3.92 5.42 -10.14
CA GLN A 34 -2.56 4.92 -10.13
C GLN A 34 -1.78 6.05 -9.46
N PRO A 35 -1.32 5.88 -8.21
CA PRO A 35 -0.35 6.81 -7.67
C PRO A 35 0.79 6.92 -8.70
N PRO A 36 1.33 8.12 -8.94
CA PRO A 36 2.39 8.31 -9.93
C PRO A 36 3.47 7.24 -9.70
N LYS A 37 3.85 6.56 -10.79
CA LYS A 37 4.83 5.46 -10.83
C LYS A 37 6.25 5.84 -10.35
N ASP A 38 6.40 7.06 -9.86
CA ASP A 38 7.63 7.59 -9.27
C ASP A 38 7.95 6.93 -7.92
N ASN A 39 6.99 6.24 -7.29
CA ASN A 39 7.21 5.50 -6.04
C ASN A 39 8.00 4.18 -6.20
N ILE A 40 8.10 3.61 -7.40
CA ILE A 40 8.77 2.30 -7.56
C ILE A 40 10.29 2.46 -7.36
N SER A 41 10.88 3.57 -7.83
CA SER A 41 12.28 3.86 -7.53
C SER A 41 12.45 4.20 -6.05
N SER A 42 11.48 4.88 -5.45
CA SER A 42 11.56 5.29 -4.04
C SER A 42 11.59 4.11 -3.09
N VAL A 43 10.75 3.08 -3.27
CA VAL A 43 10.73 1.91 -2.37
C VAL A 43 12.06 1.15 -2.42
N LYS A 44 12.60 0.92 -3.62
CA LYS A 44 13.90 0.25 -3.79
C LYS A 44 15.04 1.05 -3.16
N GLU A 45 15.05 2.36 -3.38
CA GLU A 45 16.04 3.27 -2.80
C GLU A 45 15.96 3.30 -1.28
N ILE A 46 14.75 3.24 -0.71
CA ILE A 46 14.54 3.20 0.72
C ILE A 46 15.05 1.88 1.31
N ILE A 47 14.73 0.75 0.71
CA ILE A 47 15.25 -0.56 1.14
C ILE A 47 16.78 -0.55 1.09
N LEU A 48 17.38 0.01 0.03
CA LEU A 48 18.85 0.12 -0.08
C LEU A 48 19.46 1.03 0.99
N SER A 49 18.82 2.16 1.27
CA SER A 49 19.26 3.07 2.34
C SER A 49 19.22 2.40 3.72
N VAL A 50 18.15 1.67 4.00
CA VAL A 50 17.99 0.90 5.24
C VAL A 50 19.02 -0.22 5.31
N PHE A 51 19.26 -0.92 4.21
CA PHE A 51 20.26 -1.98 4.10
C PHE A 51 21.65 -1.46 4.47
N ASN A 52 22.09 -0.35 3.83
CA ASN A 52 23.38 0.27 4.13
C ASN A 52 23.47 0.73 5.59
N ALA A 53 22.39 1.32 6.14
CA ALA A 53 22.37 1.75 7.53
C ALA A 53 22.49 0.59 8.52
N LEU A 54 21.96 -0.58 8.18
CA LEU A 54 22.07 -1.82 8.97
C LEU A 54 23.49 -2.40 8.89
N GLU A 55 24.08 -2.43 7.70
CA GLU A 55 25.48 -2.88 7.50
C GLU A 55 26.49 -2.00 8.25
N GLU A 56 26.34 -0.67 8.17
CA GLU A 56 27.20 0.27 8.89
C GLU A 56 27.16 0.08 10.40
N LYS A 57 26.05 -0.45 10.93
CA LYS A 57 25.90 -0.77 12.35
C LYS A 57 26.30 -2.20 12.71
N GLY A 58 26.66 -3.04 11.72
CA GLY A 58 27.05 -4.42 11.92
C GLY A 58 25.87 -5.37 12.22
N TYR A 59 24.65 -4.98 11.84
CA TYR A 59 23.52 -5.90 11.86
C TYR A 59 23.47 -6.73 10.57
N ASP A 60 22.82 -7.89 10.60
CA ASP A 60 22.48 -8.64 9.39
C ASP A 60 21.29 -7.95 8.70
N PRO A 61 21.49 -7.24 7.57
CA PRO A 61 20.44 -6.44 6.97
C PRO A 61 19.29 -7.29 6.44
N VAL A 62 19.57 -8.51 5.95
CA VAL A 62 18.56 -9.41 5.38
C VAL A 62 17.60 -9.89 6.47
N ASN A 63 18.15 -10.41 7.57
CA ASN A 63 17.35 -10.94 8.68
C ASN A 63 16.51 -9.84 9.36
N GLN A 64 17.06 -8.63 9.49
CA GLN A 64 16.35 -7.49 10.06
C GLN A 64 15.20 -7.01 9.18
N ILE A 65 15.42 -6.91 7.86
CA ILE A 65 14.36 -6.53 6.90
C ILE A 65 13.27 -7.60 6.88
N ILE A 66 13.62 -8.89 6.87
CA ILE A 66 12.64 -9.98 6.97
C ILE A 66 11.84 -9.89 8.27
N GLY A 67 12.51 -9.66 9.41
CA GLY A 67 11.87 -9.50 10.71
C GLY A 67 10.87 -8.34 10.73
N TYR A 68 11.24 -7.20 10.15
CA TYR A 68 10.37 -6.04 9.99
C TYR A 68 9.17 -6.32 9.08
N ILE A 69 9.37 -6.96 7.92
CA ILE A 69 8.28 -7.26 6.98
C ILE A 69 7.24 -8.19 7.65
N LEU A 70 7.70 -9.26 8.30
CA LEU A 70 6.83 -10.26 8.92
C LEU A 70 6.10 -9.71 10.16
N SER A 71 6.83 -9.02 11.05
CA SER A 71 6.32 -8.62 12.36
C SER A 71 5.69 -7.22 12.35
N GLY A 72 6.17 -6.34 11.47
CA GLY A 72 5.83 -4.92 11.45
C GLY A 72 6.42 -4.10 12.61
N ASP A 73 7.31 -4.69 13.40
CA ASP A 73 7.92 -4.02 14.53
C ASP A 73 9.15 -3.19 14.08
N PRO A 74 9.15 -1.85 14.25
CA PRO A 74 10.27 -0.99 13.87
C PRO A 74 11.56 -1.22 14.69
N THR A 75 11.53 -2.03 15.76
CA THR A 75 12.73 -2.38 16.55
C THR A 75 13.79 -3.12 15.73
N TYR A 76 13.38 -3.88 14.72
CA TYR A 76 14.28 -4.57 13.77
C TYR A 76 15.11 -3.60 12.91
N ILE A 77 14.65 -2.36 12.75
CA ILE A 77 15.33 -1.36 11.93
C ILE A 77 16.11 -0.39 12.82
N THR A 78 17.37 -0.15 12.45
CA THR A 78 18.23 0.83 13.13
C THR A 78 17.70 2.26 12.98
N SER A 79 17.89 3.09 14.01
CA SER A 79 17.60 4.53 13.92
C SER A 79 18.70 5.31 13.18
N HIS A 80 19.79 4.64 12.80
CA HIS A 80 20.90 5.25 12.06
C HIS A 80 20.46 5.78 10.69
N ASN A 81 21.03 6.90 10.26
CA ASN A 81 20.71 7.56 8.98
C ASN A 81 19.20 7.74 8.72
N ASN A 82 18.41 7.90 9.78
CA ASN A 82 16.96 8.05 9.71
C ASN A 82 16.23 6.84 9.08
N ALA A 83 16.88 5.67 8.97
CA ALA A 83 16.37 4.48 8.29
C ALA A 83 15.02 4.03 8.86
N ARG A 84 14.89 3.97 10.20
CA ARG A 84 13.62 3.64 10.88
C ARG A 84 12.47 4.56 10.46
N SER A 85 12.70 5.87 10.41
CA SER A 85 11.66 6.84 10.05
C SER A 85 11.22 6.70 8.60
N ILE A 86 12.15 6.39 7.70
CA ILE A 86 11.88 6.32 6.27
C ILE A 86 11.09 5.04 5.94
N ILE A 87 11.47 3.89 6.49
CA ILE A 87 10.78 2.62 6.23
C ILE A 87 9.39 2.55 6.90
N CYS A 88 9.17 3.23 8.01
CA CYS A 88 7.86 3.31 8.67
C CYS A 88 6.85 4.20 7.93
N ARG A 89 7.30 5.04 6.99
CA ARG A 89 6.40 5.84 6.14
C ARG A 89 5.77 5.04 5.01
N ILE A 90 6.35 3.89 4.68
CA ILE A 90 5.87 3.01 3.62
C ILE A 90 5.00 1.92 4.24
N GLU A 91 3.93 1.57 3.55
CA GLU A 91 3.09 0.45 3.94
C GLU A 91 3.81 -0.88 3.68
N ARG A 92 3.68 -1.83 4.61
CA ARG A 92 4.34 -3.14 4.50
C ARG A 92 3.93 -3.90 3.25
N ASP A 93 2.67 -3.74 2.83
CA ASP A 93 2.13 -4.39 1.66
C ASP A 93 2.81 -3.89 0.38
N GLU A 94 3.16 -2.60 0.31
CA GLU A 94 3.89 -2.00 -0.81
C GLU A 94 5.33 -2.53 -0.88
N LEU A 95 6.01 -2.65 0.28
CA LEU A 95 7.34 -3.27 0.36
C LEU A 95 7.32 -4.72 -0.14
N LEU A 96 6.34 -5.51 0.32
CA LEU A 96 6.20 -6.91 -0.06
C LEU A 96 5.85 -7.06 -1.54
N GLU A 97 4.93 -6.24 -2.04
CA GLU A 97 4.51 -6.25 -3.44
C GLU A 97 5.70 -6.00 -4.39
N GLU A 98 6.54 -4.99 -4.10
CA GLU A 98 7.72 -4.70 -4.94
C GLU A 98 8.79 -5.79 -4.86
N LEU A 99 8.99 -6.41 -3.69
CA LEU A 99 9.89 -7.56 -3.55
C LEU A 99 9.41 -8.75 -4.39
N LEU A 100 8.12 -9.08 -4.32
CA LEU A 100 7.51 -10.18 -5.08
C LEU A 100 7.54 -9.91 -6.60
N LYS A 101 7.19 -8.70 -7.03
CA LYS A 101 7.28 -8.29 -8.44
C LYS A 101 8.70 -8.45 -8.97
N THR A 102 9.69 -8.00 -8.20
CA THR A 102 11.11 -8.10 -8.58
C THR A 102 11.55 -9.56 -8.66
N TYR A 103 11.20 -10.38 -7.68
CA TYR A 103 11.52 -11.81 -7.67
C TYR A 103 10.91 -12.55 -8.87
N LEU A 104 9.62 -12.33 -9.15
CA LEU A 104 8.94 -12.97 -10.28
C LEU A 104 9.43 -12.48 -11.65
N LYS A 105 9.95 -11.25 -11.73
CA LYS A 105 10.55 -10.72 -12.96
C LYS A 105 11.92 -11.34 -13.25
N ILE A 106 12.71 -11.65 -12.22
CA ILE A 106 14.04 -12.27 -12.36
C ILE A 106 13.93 -13.75 -12.74
N ASN A 107 12.93 -14.47 -12.22
CA ASN A 107 12.74 -15.90 -12.42
C ASN A 107 11.88 -16.26 -13.65
N LYS A 108 11.73 -15.34 -14.61
CA LYS A 108 11.09 -15.55 -15.91
C LYS A 108 12.14 -15.58 -17.01
#